data_AF-A0A1G9E3Z3-F1
#
_entry.id   AF-A0A1G9E3Z3-F1
#
_cell.length_a   1.000
_cell.length_b   1.000
_cell.length_c   1.000
_cell.angle_alpha   90.00
_cell.angle_beta   90.00
_cell.angle_gamma   90.00
#
_symmetry.space_group_name_H-M   'P 1'
#
loop_
_entity.id
_entity.type
_entity.pdbx_description
1 polymer ?
#
loop_
_entity_poly.entity_id
_entity_poly.type
_entity_poly.pdbx_seq_one_letter_code
_entity_poly.pdbx_strand_id
1 'polypeptide(L)'
;MSADDDDITEELLADAGKLTGLSLELLGLDPHPDDMTAEQRLQFDPEDLAEMADVAPIDRHKAVGQTRLLAGLLWNSSSILIDQLFRDLGTISTLDVLTPTDIAGTSVLSSLPPQFAASYDSKFAQKFIVVAADVTASLVRGWTAPGCLAAELAVRCLLDQAEITEDIYELDLPEDWRADVEEVLLEDADSDALYSDNLDVLEDDAASLDFEQWFKPFTPGDTVPPYAYS
;
A
#
# COMPACT_ATOMS: atom_id res chain seq x y z
N MET A 1 23.85 7.24 -7.88
CA MET A 1 23.52 7.51 -9.30
C MET A 1 24.51 6.80 -10.21
N SER A 2 24.43 5.47 -10.18
CA SER A 2 24.96 4.59 -11.20
C SER A 2 24.04 4.64 -12.44
N ALA A 3 24.51 4.17 -13.60
CA ALA A 3 23.67 4.11 -14.80
C ALA A 3 22.45 3.19 -14.65
N ASP A 4 22.46 2.28 -13.67
CA ASP A 4 21.35 1.36 -13.38
C ASP A 4 20.26 2.07 -12.53
N ASP A 5 20.60 3.10 -11.74
CA ASP A 5 19.65 3.87 -10.92
C ASP A 5 18.82 4.84 -11.79
N ASP A 6 19.46 5.40 -12.83
CA ASP A 6 18.78 6.28 -13.79
C ASP A 6 17.78 5.48 -14.66
N ASP A 7 18.07 4.21 -14.98
CA ASP A 7 17.22 3.32 -15.78
C ASP A 7 15.91 2.99 -15.06
N ILE A 8 15.97 2.63 -13.78
CA ILE A 8 14.77 2.32 -12.99
C ILE A 8 13.89 3.54 -12.76
N THR A 9 14.48 4.72 -12.52
CA THR A 9 13.71 5.95 -12.29
C THR A 9 12.89 6.33 -13.54
N GLU A 10 13.47 6.20 -14.74
CA GLU A 10 12.76 6.42 -16.00
C GLU A 10 11.65 5.39 -16.22
N GLU A 11 11.89 4.11 -15.88
CA GLU A 11 10.88 3.05 -15.97
C GLU A 11 9.68 3.32 -15.04
N LEU A 12 9.94 3.67 -13.77
CA LEU A 12 8.89 4.02 -12.80
C LEU A 12 8.08 5.23 -13.28
N LEU A 13 8.72 6.28 -13.79
CA LEU A 13 8.03 7.46 -14.31
C LEU A 13 7.18 7.14 -15.56
N ALA A 14 7.63 6.20 -16.40
CA ALA A 14 6.84 5.72 -17.54
C ALA A 14 5.61 4.94 -17.09
N ASP A 15 5.71 4.22 -15.97
CA ASP A 15 4.66 3.39 -15.40
C ASP A 15 3.69 4.14 -14.50
N ALA A 16 4.04 5.34 -14.02
CA ALA A 16 3.21 6.18 -13.16
C ALA A 16 1.76 6.35 -13.69
N GLY A 17 1.60 6.51 -15.01
CA GLY A 17 0.28 6.68 -15.64
C GLY A 17 -0.60 5.43 -15.65
N LYS A 18 -0.07 4.27 -15.22
CA LYS A 18 -0.82 3.01 -15.09
C LYS A 18 -1.57 2.93 -13.76
N LEU A 19 -1.16 3.68 -12.75
CA LEU A 19 -1.82 3.77 -11.44
C LEU A 19 -3.03 4.71 -11.50
N THR A 20 -4.10 4.30 -12.19
CA THR A 20 -5.25 5.17 -12.48
C THR A 20 -6.31 5.25 -11.37
N GLY A 21 -6.19 4.42 -10.33
CA GLY A 21 -7.15 4.33 -9.24
C GLY A 21 -6.88 5.28 -8.08
N LEU A 22 -5.67 5.86 -8.00
CA LEU A 22 -5.29 6.90 -7.04
C LEU A 22 -4.96 8.19 -7.81
N SER A 23 -5.53 9.31 -7.39
CA SER A 23 -5.12 10.61 -7.93
C SER A 23 -3.76 11.01 -7.36
N LEU A 24 -3.03 11.88 -8.05
CA LEU A 24 -1.80 12.45 -7.48
C LEU A 24 -2.09 13.25 -6.20
N GLU A 25 -3.27 13.87 -6.08
CA GLU A 25 -3.71 14.56 -4.85
C GLU A 25 -3.82 13.58 -3.67
N LEU A 26 -4.36 12.38 -3.88
CA LEU A 26 -4.37 11.31 -2.87
C LEU A 26 -2.97 10.75 -2.55
N LEU A 27 -1.97 11.08 -3.36
CA LEU A 27 -0.56 10.76 -3.12
C LEU A 27 0.23 11.97 -2.60
N GLY A 28 -0.47 12.98 -2.04
CA GLY A 28 0.16 14.14 -1.40
C GLY A 28 0.54 15.29 -2.35
N LEU A 29 0.13 15.25 -3.62
CA LEU A 29 0.34 16.40 -4.51
C LEU A 29 -0.65 17.52 -4.18
N ASP A 30 -0.14 18.63 -3.66
CA ASP A 30 -0.98 19.80 -3.40
C ASP A 30 -1.74 20.24 -4.67
N PRO A 31 -3.02 20.59 -4.53
CA PRO A 31 -3.80 21.10 -5.64
C PRO A 31 -3.21 22.42 -6.11
N HIS A 32 -3.21 22.64 -7.43
CA HIS A 32 -2.71 23.89 -8.02
C HIS A 32 -3.74 24.46 -8.99
N PRO A 33 -3.96 25.80 -9.01
CA PRO A 33 -4.98 26.39 -9.86
C PRO A 33 -4.85 26.04 -11.34
N ASP A 34 -3.63 25.85 -11.86
CA ASP A 34 -3.39 25.46 -13.26
C ASP A 34 -3.95 24.07 -13.61
N ASP A 35 -4.05 23.17 -12.63
CA ASP A 35 -4.56 21.80 -12.80
C ASP A 35 -6.09 21.72 -12.60
N MET A 36 -6.70 22.80 -12.10
CA MET A 36 -8.13 22.87 -11.80
C MET A 36 -8.98 23.31 -13.00
N THR A 37 -10.16 22.72 -13.10
CA THR A 37 -11.26 23.25 -13.94
C THR A 37 -11.79 24.58 -13.39
N ALA A 38 -12.47 25.36 -14.23
CA ALA A 38 -13.12 26.60 -13.79
C ALA A 38 -14.14 26.38 -12.66
N GLU A 39 -14.81 25.23 -12.64
CA GLU A 39 -15.79 24.86 -11.62
C GLU A 39 -15.12 24.49 -10.29
N GLN A 40 -13.98 23.79 -10.31
CA GLN A 40 -13.19 23.51 -9.11
C GLN A 40 -12.65 24.79 -8.48
N ARG A 41 -12.16 25.74 -9.30
CA ARG A 41 -11.68 27.04 -8.78
C ARG A 41 -12.75 27.84 -8.06
N LEU A 42 -14.03 27.67 -8.39
CA LEU A 42 -15.13 28.34 -7.69
C LEU A 42 -15.36 27.83 -6.26
N GLN A 43 -14.73 26.71 -5.88
CA GLN A 43 -14.82 26.15 -4.53
C GLN A 43 -13.87 26.83 -3.54
N PHE A 44 -12.94 27.66 -4.04
CA PHE A 44 -11.93 28.35 -3.24
C PHE A 44 -12.15 29.86 -3.29
N ASP A 45 -11.80 30.55 -2.21
CA ASP A 45 -11.80 32.01 -2.21
C ASP A 45 -10.62 32.53 -3.04
N PRO A 46 -10.70 33.75 -3.62
CA PRO A 46 -9.64 34.28 -4.47
C PRO A 46 -8.28 34.44 -3.79
N GLU A 47 -8.26 34.61 -2.45
CA GLU A 47 -7.04 34.69 -1.66
C GLU A 47 -6.34 33.33 -1.58
N ASP A 48 -7.08 32.25 -1.33
CA ASP A 48 -6.55 30.88 -1.32
C ASP A 48 -5.97 30.49 -2.68
N LEU A 49 -6.68 30.80 -3.77
CA LEU A 49 -6.18 30.53 -5.13
C LEU A 49 -4.89 31.31 -5.44
N ALA A 50 -4.74 32.52 -4.91
CA ALA A 50 -3.53 33.30 -5.09
C ALA A 50 -2.36 32.73 -4.29
N GLU A 51 -2.60 32.25 -3.07
CA GLU A 51 -1.61 31.57 -2.24
C GLU A 51 -1.13 30.27 -2.89
N MET A 52 -2.06 29.43 -3.36
CA MET A 52 -1.73 28.17 -4.07
C MET A 52 -0.91 28.43 -5.34
N ALA A 53 -1.16 29.55 -6.03
CA ALA A 53 -0.44 29.94 -7.25
C ALA A 53 0.94 30.57 -6.98
N ASP A 54 1.26 30.95 -5.74
CA ASP A 54 2.54 31.59 -5.39
C ASP A 54 3.69 30.56 -5.25
N VAL A 55 3.37 29.26 -5.32
CA VAL A 55 4.37 28.18 -5.33
C VAL A 55 5.33 28.36 -6.50
N ALA A 56 6.63 28.36 -6.23
CA ALA A 56 7.62 28.56 -7.28
C ALA A 56 7.54 27.44 -8.32
N PRO A 57 7.63 27.74 -9.64
CA PRO A 57 7.50 26.72 -10.69
C PRO A 57 8.46 25.54 -10.56
N ILE A 58 9.65 25.77 -10.01
CA ILE A 58 10.65 24.72 -9.79
C ILE A 58 10.24 23.75 -8.68
N ASP A 59 9.66 24.28 -7.59
CA ASP A 59 9.19 23.48 -6.46
C ASP A 59 7.95 22.69 -6.88
N ARG A 60 7.04 23.31 -7.65
CA ARG A 60 5.90 22.60 -8.24
C ARG A 60 6.33 21.47 -9.18
N HIS A 61 7.30 21.74 -10.06
CA HIS A 61 7.80 20.71 -10.97
C HIS A 61 8.44 19.54 -10.21
N LYS A 62 9.19 19.83 -9.13
CA LYS A 62 9.74 18.80 -8.25
C LYS A 62 8.61 17.97 -7.63
N ALA A 63 7.64 18.60 -6.97
CA ALA A 63 6.53 17.91 -6.34
C ALA A 63 5.77 16.99 -7.32
N VAL A 64 5.43 17.50 -8.51
CA VAL A 64 4.79 16.69 -9.56
C VAL A 64 5.66 15.50 -9.99
N GLY A 65 6.98 15.72 -10.13
CA GLY A 65 7.92 14.65 -10.47
C GLY A 65 7.96 13.57 -9.40
N GLN A 66 8.08 13.95 -8.13
CA GLN A 66 8.14 13.04 -6.99
C GLN A 66 6.85 12.25 -6.82
N THR A 67 5.67 12.89 -6.88
CA THR A 67 4.40 12.17 -6.77
C THR A 67 4.18 11.21 -7.93
N ARG A 68 4.63 11.56 -9.15
CA ARG A 68 4.60 10.63 -10.28
C ARG A 68 5.55 9.46 -10.09
N LEU A 69 6.74 9.70 -9.55
CA LEU A 69 7.68 8.64 -9.22
C LEU A 69 7.09 7.69 -8.18
N LEU A 70 6.47 8.23 -7.13
CA LEU A 70 5.73 7.46 -6.12
C LEU A 70 4.60 6.62 -6.74
N ALA A 71 3.82 7.20 -7.66
CA ALA A 71 2.78 6.44 -8.36
C ALA A 71 3.36 5.26 -9.18
N GLY A 72 4.51 5.48 -9.83
CA GLY A 72 5.26 4.45 -10.54
C GLY A 72 5.81 3.37 -9.61
N LEU A 73 6.34 3.77 -8.46
CA LEU A 73 6.84 2.89 -7.40
C LEU A 73 5.72 1.97 -6.90
N LEU A 74 4.57 2.51 -6.50
CA LEU A 74 3.44 1.70 -6.02
C LEU A 74 2.94 0.69 -7.07
N TRP A 75 2.93 1.09 -8.35
CA TRP A 75 2.62 0.19 -9.45
C TRP A 75 3.65 -0.95 -9.59
N ASN A 76 4.94 -0.62 -9.54
CA ASN A 76 6.02 -1.59 -9.63
C ASN A 76 6.01 -2.56 -8.43
N SER A 77 5.93 -2.02 -7.21
CA SER A 77 5.87 -2.78 -5.97
C SER A 77 4.66 -3.69 -5.88
N SER A 78 3.54 -3.34 -6.53
CA SER A 78 2.38 -4.24 -6.67
C SER A 78 2.75 -5.55 -7.36
N SER A 79 3.55 -5.49 -8.44
CA SER A 79 3.99 -6.71 -9.15
C SER A 79 5.00 -7.50 -8.31
N ILE A 80 5.95 -6.81 -7.66
CA ILE A 80 6.94 -7.43 -6.78
C ILE A 80 6.28 -8.17 -5.63
N LEU A 81 5.31 -7.54 -4.95
CA LEU A 81 4.56 -8.12 -3.85
C LEU A 81 3.90 -9.44 -4.24
N ILE A 82 3.19 -9.47 -5.37
CA ILE A 82 2.50 -10.68 -5.84
C ILE A 82 3.50 -11.78 -6.19
N ASP A 83 4.59 -11.46 -6.89
CA ASP A 83 5.63 -12.42 -7.23
C ASP A 83 6.32 -13.01 -5.98
N GLN A 84 6.56 -12.19 -4.96
CA GLN A 84 7.13 -12.65 -3.70
C GLN A 84 6.14 -13.53 -2.92
N LEU A 85 4.85 -13.16 -2.86
CA LEU A 85 3.85 -14.01 -2.21
C LEU A 85 3.71 -15.38 -2.87
N PHE A 86 3.80 -15.47 -4.20
CA PHE A 86 3.84 -16.77 -4.88
C PHE A 86 5.12 -17.55 -4.58
N ARG A 87 6.27 -16.89 -4.42
CA ARG A 87 7.53 -17.53 -3.98
C ARG A 87 7.43 -18.03 -2.54
N ASP A 88 6.82 -17.27 -1.65
CA ASP A 88 6.57 -17.67 -0.26
C ASP A 88 5.67 -18.90 -0.22
N LEU A 89 4.53 -18.87 -0.93
CA LEU A 89 3.64 -20.03 -1.07
C LEU A 89 4.38 -21.26 -1.59
N GLY A 90 5.22 -21.08 -2.63
CA GLY A 90 6.03 -22.14 -3.19
C GLY A 90 6.99 -22.73 -2.16
N THR A 91 7.65 -21.90 -1.38
CA THR A 91 8.57 -22.31 -0.31
C THR A 91 7.84 -23.12 0.75
N ILE A 92 6.80 -22.56 1.35
CA ILE A 92 6.11 -23.20 2.49
C ILE A 92 5.37 -24.48 2.09
N SER A 93 4.87 -24.57 0.85
CA SER A 93 4.14 -25.76 0.38
C SER A 93 5.02 -26.98 0.14
N THR A 94 6.34 -26.84 0.18
CA THR A 94 7.29 -27.96 0.05
C THR A 94 7.71 -28.54 1.40
N LEU A 95 7.34 -27.90 2.51
CA LEU A 95 7.71 -28.31 3.85
C LEU A 95 6.74 -29.37 4.39
N ASP A 96 7.28 -30.45 4.95
CA ASP A 96 6.49 -31.49 5.61
C ASP A 96 5.87 -30.99 6.93
N VAL A 97 6.60 -30.11 7.63
CA VAL A 97 6.18 -29.44 8.87
C VAL A 97 6.59 -27.99 8.77
N LEU A 98 5.61 -27.08 8.82
CA LEU A 98 5.81 -25.64 8.79
C LEU A 98 6.00 -25.11 10.21
N THR A 99 7.03 -24.28 10.43
CA THR A 99 7.30 -23.63 11.71
C THR A 99 7.30 -22.11 11.57
N PRO A 100 7.10 -21.35 12.67
CA PRO A 100 7.24 -19.89 12.65
C PRO A 100 8.60 -19.39 12.15
N THR A 101 9.67 -20.16 12.35
CA THR A 101 11.01 -19.83 11.82
C THR A 101 11.05 -19.89 10.30
N ASP A 102 10.34 -20.83 9.69
CA ASP A 102 10.25 -20.92 8.23
C ASP A 102 9.52 -19.69 7.66
N ILE A 103 8.45 -19.25 8.34
CA ILE A 103 7.74 -18.01 8.02
C ILE A 103 8.65 -16.79 8.14
N ALA A 104 9.44 -16.68 9.20
CA ALA A 104 10.40 -15.58 9.35
C ALA A 104 11.46 -15.54 8.21
N GLY A 105 11.68 -16.66 7.51
CA GLY A 105 12.56 -16.75 6.34
C GLY A 105 11.89 -16.42 4.99
N THR A 106 10.59 -16.13 4.98
CA THR A 106 9.85 -15.73 3.77
C THR A 106 10.03 -14.24 3.46
N SER A 107 9.65 -13.82 2.25
CA SER A 107 9.80 -12.43 1.82
C SER A 107 8.70 -11.52 2.36
N VAL A 108 7.44 -11.93 2.25
CA VAL A 108 6.26 -11.12 2.58
C VAL A 108 5.57 -11.63 3.83
N LEU A 109 5.40 -12.95 3.99
CA LEU A 109 4.71 -13.48 5.17
C LEU A 109 5.46 -13.20 6.48
N SER A 110 6.75 -12.87 6.40
CA SER A 110 7.58 -12.43 7.53
C SER A 110 7.29 -10.99 7.98
N SER A 111 6.68 -10.15 7.14
CA SER A 111 6.27 -8.79 7.51
C SER A 111 4.87 -8.71 8.13
N LEU A 112 4.12 -9.81 8.09
CA LEU A 112 2.83 -9.94 8.78
C LEU A 112 3.03 -10.05 10.30
N PRO A 113 1.98 -9.75 11.11
CA PRO A 113 2.07 -9.78 12.57
C PRO A 113 2.66 -11.10 13.11
N PRO A 114 3.85 -11.07 13.76
CA PRO A 114 4.64 -12.28 14.01
C PRO A 114 4.00 -13.25 15.02
N GLN A 115 3.12 -12.77 15.89
CA GLN A 115 2.41 -13.59 16.88
C GLN A 115 1.44 -14.60 16.23
N PHE A 116 1.03 -14.37 14.98
CA PHE A 116 0.17 -15.29 14.22
C PHE A 116 0.94 -16.16 13.23
N ALA A 117 2.28 -16.12 13.22
CA ALA A 117 3.11 -16.85 12.25
C ALA A 117 2.82 -18.36 12.17
N ALA A 118 2.39 -18.99 13.27
CA ALA A 118 1.99 -20.40 13.28
C ALA A 118 0.75 -20.70 12.41
N SER A 119 -0.03 -19.68 12.05
CA SER A 119 -1.26 -19.78 11.27
C SER A 119 -1.07 -19.45 9.79
N TYR A 120 0.12 -19.02 9.36
CA TYR A 120 0.40 -18.63 7.96
C TYR A 120 0.74 -19.85 7.09
N ASP A 121 -0.20 -20.79 7.00
CA ASP A 121 -0.06 -21.98 6.16
C ASP A 121 -0.28 -21.70 4.66
N SER A 122 -0.13 -22.75 3.82
CA SER A 122 -0.38 -22.63 2.37
C SER A 122 -1.79 -22.13 2.04
N LYS A 123 -2.80 -22.45 2.85
CA LYS A 123 -4.18 -22.03 2.60
C LYS A 123 -4.35 -20.55 2.94
N PHE A 124 -3.76 -20.09 4.04
CA PHE A 124 -3.66 -18.67 4.38
C PHE A 124 -2.97 -17.91 3.25
N ALA A 125 -1.77 -18.34 2.82
CA ALA A 125 -1.02 -17.67 1.75
C ALA A 125 -1.82 -17.60 0.44
N GLN A 126 -2.52 -18.67 0.07
CA GLN A 126 -3.43 -18.65 -1.10
C GLN A 126 -4.53 -17.61 -0.96
N LYS A 127 -5.18 -17.50 0.21
CA LYS A 127 -6.22 -16.49 0.45
C LYS A 127 -5.63 -15.08 0.42
N PHE A 128 -4.48 -14.88 1.07
CA PHE A 128 -3.79 -13.60 1.15
C PHE A 128 -3.32 -13.12 -0.22
N ILE A 129 -2.79 -13.99 -1.08
CA ILE A 129 -2.48 -13.67 -2.49
C ILE A 129 -3.71 -13.13 -3.22
N VAL A 130 -4.87 -13.75 -3.05
CA VAL A 130 -6.09 -13.30 -3.72
C VAL A 130 -6.52 -11.92 -3.21
N VAL A 131 -6.39 -11.67 -1.91
CA VAL A 131 -6.68 -10.35 -1.33
C VAL A 131 -5.68 -9.30 -1.82
N ALA A 132 -4.38 -9.58 -1.78
CA ALA A 132 -3.34 -8.68 -2.27
C ALA A 132 -3.53 -8.36 -3.77
N ALA A 133 -3.91 -9.35 -4.58
CA ALA A 133 -4.23 -9.13 -5.99
C ALA A 133 -5.46 -8.22 -6.19
N ASP A 134 -6.44 -8.28 -5.30
CA ASP A 134 -7.61 -7.40 -5.32
C ASP A 134 -7.26 -5.97 -4.90
N VAL A 135 -6.49 -5.82 -3.82
CA VAL A 135 -5.94 -4.53 -3.36
C VAL A 135 -5.13 -3.85 -4.46
N THR A 136 -4.15 -4.55 -5.04
CA THR A 136 -3.31 -4.01 -6.12
C THR A 136 -4.13 -3.69 -7.39
N ALA A 137 -5.19 -4.47 -7.68
CA ALA A 137 -6.09 -4.14 -8.78
C ALA A 137 -6.93 -2.87 -8.51
N SER A 138 -7.28 -2.59 -7.26
CA SER A 138 -8.04 -1.38 -6.88
C SER A 138 -7.25 -0.09 -7.13
N LEU A 139 -5.92 -0.12 -6.95
CA LEU A 139 -5.00 0.97 -7.29
C LEU A 139 -5.06 1.40 -8.77
N VAL A 140 -5.63 0.55 -9.63
CA VAL A 140 -5.83 0.81 -11.06
C VAL A 140 -7.28 1.15 -11.36
N ARG A 141 -8.23 0.41 -10.78
CA ARG A 141 -9.65 0.49 -11.13
C ARG A 141 -10.41 1.61 -10.44
N GLY A 142 -9.82 2.19 -9.40
CA GLY A 142 -10.47 3.11 -8.49
C GLY A 142 -10.24 2.60 -7.08
N TRP A 143 -9.51 3.36 -6.28
CA TRP A 143 -9.20 3.01 -4.91
C TRP A 143 -10.48 2.97 -4.07
N THR A 144 -10.56 1.94 -3.22
CA THR A 144 -11.53 1.81 -2.15
C THR A 144 -10.78 1.38 -0.92
N ALA A 145 -11.12 1.96 0.23
CA ALA A 145 -10.51 1.56 1.50
C ALA A 145 -10.64 0.03 1.72
N PRO A 146 -9.66 -0.59 2.40
CA PRO A 146 -9.69 -2.02 2.69
C PRO A 146 -10.99 -2.45 3.38
N GLY A 147 -11.64 -3.49 2.82
CA GLY A 147 -12.89 -4.02 3.38
C GLY A 147 -12.71 -5.09 4.46
N CYS A 148 -11.48 -5.51 4.73
CA CYS A 148 -11.13 -6.50 5.75
C CYS A 148 -9.67 -6.35 6.19
N LEU A 149 -9.33 -6.95 7.34
CA LEU A 149 -8.01 -6.83 7.95
C LEU A 149 -6.89 -7.40 7.06
N ALA A 150 -7.15 -8.49 6.33
CA ALA A 150 -6.20 -9.04 5.37
C ALA A 150 -5.90 -8.06 4.22
N ALA A 151 -6.87 -7.23 3.83
CA ALA A 151 -6.66 -6.21 2.80
C ALA A 151 -5.80 -5.06 3.34
N GLU A 152 -6.02 -4.62 4.58
CA GLU A 152 -5.14 -3.63 5.23
C GLU A 152 -3.69 -4.13 5.35
N LEU A 153 -3.52 -5.37 5.82
CA LEU A 153 -2.20 -6.00 5.90
C LEU A 153 -1.53 -6.12 4.52
N ALA A 154 -2.31 -6.38 3.46
CA ALA A 154 -1.77 -6.40 2.10
C ALA A 154 -1.30 -5.01 1.63
N VAL A 155 -1.99 -3.93 2.04
CA VAL A 155 -1.52 -2.54 1.81
C VAL A 155 -0.22 -2.30 2.54
N ARG A 156 -0.10 -2.68 3.82
CA ARG A 156 1.16 -2.54 4.58
C ARG A 156 2.30 -3.28 3.91
N CYS A 157 2.08 -4.53 3.52
CA CYS A 157 3.09 -5.29 2.76
C CYS A 157 3.47 -4.63 1.44
N LEU A 158 2.52 -3.99 0.74
CA LEU A 158 2.82 -3.21 -0.47
C LEU A 158 3.72 -2.01 -0.17
N LEU A 159 3.44 -1.27 0.89
CA LEU A 159 4.23 -0.10 1.30
C LEU A 159 5.62 -0.51 1.79
N ASP A 160 5.76 -1.64 2.48
CA ASP A 160 7.05 -2.24 2.80
C ASP A 160 7.86 -2.56 1.53
N GLN A 161 7.21 -3.11 0.49
CA GLN A 161 7.89 -3.37 -0.77
C GLN A 161 8.27 -2.08 -1.52
N ALA A 162 7.46 -1.03 -1.40
CA ALA A 162 7.77 0.27 -1.97
C ALA A 162 8.97 0.91 -1.26
N GLU A 163 9.00 0.91 0.06
CA GLU A 163 10.13 1.42 0.86
C GLU A 163 11.42 0.66 0.59
N ILE A 164 11.38 -0.68 0.58
CA ILE A 164 12.56 -1.49 0.21
C ILE A 164 13.08 -1.12 -1.19
N THR A 165 12.18 -0.89 -2.15
CA THR A 165 12.56 -0.54 -3.52
C THR A 165 13.11 0.88 -3.60
N GLU A 166 12.52 1.83 -2.88
CA GLU A 166 13.00 3.20 -2.74
C GLU A 166 14.42 3.23 -2.15
N ASP A 167 14.65 2.53 -1.04
CA ASP A 167 15.95 2.40 -0.38
C ASP A 167 17.02 1.79 -1.31
N ILE A 168 16.68 0.72 -2.04
CA ILE A 168 17.63 0.03 -2.93
C ILE A 168 18.11 0.94 -4.06
N TYR A 169 17.23 1.78 -4.59
CA TYR A 169 17.51 2.61 -5.76
C TYR A 169 17.74 4.10 -5.43
N GLU A 170 17.71 4.47 -4.15
CA GLU A 170 17.90 5.84 -3.65
C GLU A 170 16.98 6.85 -4.37
N LEU A 171 15.68 6.52 -4.50
CA LEU A 171 14.73 7.35 -5.27
C LEU A 171 14.49 8.71 -4.60
N ASP A 172 14.39 9.79 -5.40
CA ASP A 172 14.10 11.14 -4.87
C ASP A 172 12.61 11.29 -4.53
N LEU A 173 12.17 10.72 -3.42
CA LEU A 173 10.82 10.90 -2.86
C LEU A 173 10.80 11.92 -1.70
N PRO A 174 9.63 12.44 -1.30
CA PRO A 174 9.49 13.22 -0.07
C PRO A 174 9.90 12.37 1.15
N GLU A 175 10.55 12.95 2.16
CA GLU A 175 11.04 12.20 3.33
C GLU A 175 9.93 11.44 4.06
N ASP A 176 8.73 12.03 4.17
CA ASP A 176 7.58 11.47 4.87
C ASP A 176 6.58 10.75 3.93
N TRP A 177 6.98 10.42 2.68
CA TRP A 177 6.07 9.87 1.67
C TRP A 177 5.27 8.65 2.15
N ARG A 178 5.93 7.78 2.94
CA ARG A 178 5.31 6.57 3.46
C ARG A 178 4.17 6.90 4.41
N ALA A 179 4.40 7.82 5.34
CA ALA A 179 3.40 8.22 6.33
C ALA A 179 2.21 8.89 5.65
N ASP A 180 2.46 9.77 4.67
CA ASP A 180 1.41 10.46 3.91
C ASP A 180 0.53 9.46 3.13
N VAL A 181 1.14 8.43 2.54
CA VAL A 181 0.40 7.38 1.82
C VAL A 181 -0.34 6.45 2.79
N GLU A 182 0.25 6.10 3.93
CA GLU A 182 -0.42 5.31 4.97
C GLU A 182 -1.66 6.04 5.49
N GLU A 183 -1.59 7.36 5.76
CA GLU A 183 -2.75 8.16 6.19
C GLU A 183 -3.91 8.06 5.19
N VAL A 184 -3.62 8.03 3.89
CA VAL A 184 -4.67 7.96 2.85
C VAL A 184 -5.19 6.54 2.64
N LEU A 185 -4.32 5.53 2.62
CA LEU A 185 -4.71 4.15 2.30
C LEU A 185 -5.23 3.38 3.53
N LEU A 186 -4.91 3.84 4.73
CA LEU A 186 -5.15 3.16 6.00
C LEU A 186 -5.71 4.10 7.10
N GLU A 187 -6.38 5.20 6.72
CA GLU A 187 -6.94 6.23 7.64
C GLU A 187 -7.65 5.65 8.88
N ASP A 188 -8.46 4.60 8.68
CA ASP A 188 -9.27 3.95 9.72
C ASP A 188 -8.84 2.49 9.97
N ALA A 189 -7.58 2.14 9.69
CA ALA A 189 -7.13 0.76 9.73
C ALA A 189 -6.96 0.22 11.17
N ASP A 190 -7.57 -0.92 11.46
CA ASP A 190 -7.44 -1.61 12.74
C ASP A 190 -6.14 -2.45 12.84
N SER A 191 -5.49 -2.72 11.71
CA SER A 191 -4.30 -3.58 11.60
C SER A 191 -3.08 -3.09 12.38
N ASP A 192 -2.97 -1.80 12.72
CA ASP A 192 -1.87 -1.29 13.56
C ASP A 192 -1.82 -1.96 14.94
N ALA A 193 -2.99 -2.25 15.51
CA ALA A 193 -3.08 -2.89 16.81
C ALA A 193 -2.44 -4.30 16.82
N LEU A 194 -2.36 -4.97 15.67
CA LEU A 194 -1.72 -6.28 15.55
C LEU A 194 -0.19 -6.21 15.65
N TYR A 195 0.43 -5.05 15.43
CA TYR A 195 1.88 -4.89 15.54
C TYR A 195 2.31 -4.35 16.91
N SER A 196 1.37 -3.94 17.75
CA SER A 196 1.65 -3.41 19.09
C SER A 196 2.06 -4.52 20.07
N ASP A 197 3.15 -4.29 20.80
CA ASP A 197 3.57 -5.13 21.94
C ASP A 197 2.62 -5.05 23.15
N ASN A 198 1.67 -4.11 23.13
CA ASN A 198 0.86 -3.76 24.27
C ASN A 198 -0.50 -4.47 24.22
N LEU A 199 -0.56 -5.65 24.85
CA LEU A 199 -1.73 -6.52 24.90
C LEU A 199 -3.00 -5.84 25.43
N ASP A 200 -2.87 -4.78 26.24
CA ASP A 200 -4.00 -4.02 26.79
C ASP A 200 -4.77 -3.21 25.71
N VAL A 201 -4.17 -2.93 24.55
CA VAL A 201 -4.84 -2.28 23.41
C VAL A 201 -5.83 -3.22 22.73
N LEU A 202 -5.63 -4.53 22.84
CA LEU A 202 -6.52 -5.53 22.28
C LEU A 202 -7.75 -5.77 23.17
N GLU A 203 -7.86 -5.24 24.39
CA GLU A 203 -8.97 -5.64 25.29
C GLU A 203 -10.37 -5.20 24.82
N ASP A 204 -10.50 -4.05 24.15
CA ASP A 204 -11.80 -3.59 23.63
C ASP A 204 -12.13 -4.16 22.22
N ASP A 205 -11.12 -4.48 21.40
CA ASP A 205 -11.27 -4.95 20.00
C ASP A 205 -10.72 -6.37 19.72
N ALA A 206 -10.39 -7.15 20.76
CA ALA A 206 -9.77 -8.49 20.60
C ALA A 206 -10.57 -9.40 19.66
N ALA A 207 -11.90 -9.35 19.74
CA ALA A 207 -12.77 -10.24 18.97
C ALA A 207 -12.83 -9.87 17.48
N SER A 208 -12.60 -8.61 17.09
CA SER A 208 -12.50 -8.18 15.68
C SER A 208 -11.10 -8.42 15.10
N LEU A 209 -10.07 -8.48 15.95
CA LEU A 209 -8.67 -8.68 15.56
C LEU A 209 -8.23 -10.16 15.54
N ASP A 210 -9.08 -11.07 16.03
CA ASP A 210 -8.87 -12.53 15.97
C ASP A 210 -8.53 -13.00 14.53
N PHE A 211 -7.62 -13.97 14.42
CA PHE A 211 -7.14 -14.48 13.13
C PHE A 211 -8.27 -14.97 12.21
N GLU A 212 -9.34 -15.54 12.76
CA GLU A 212 -10.51 -15.99 12.01
C GLU A 212 -11.32 -14.85 11.38
N GLN A 213 -11.10 -13.60 11.78
CA GLN A 213 -11.77 -12.43 11.23
C GLN A 213 -11.04 -11.83 10.04
N TRP A 214 -9.77 -12.18 9.80
CA TRP A 214 -8.90 -11.43 8.87
C TRP A 214 -9.45 -11.34 7.45
N PHE A 215 -10.15 -12.39 7.00
CA PHE A 215 -10.74 -12.46 5.66
C PHE A 215 -12.24 -12.17 5.65
N LYS A 216 -12.83 -11.69 6.75
CA LYS A 216 -14.25 -11.32 6.81
C LYS A 216 -14.41 -9.83 6.52
N PRO A 217 -15.49 -9.44 5.83
CA PRO A 217 -15.79 -8.03 5.62
C PRO A 217 -16.04 -7.34 6.96
N PHE A 218 -15.56 -6.10 7.12
CA PHE A 218 -15.82 -5.28 8.31
C PHE A 218 -17.30 -4.94 8.44
N THR A 219 -17.92 -4.54 7.33
CA THR A 219 -19.34 -4.14 7.29
C THR A 219 -20.14 -4.89 6.21
N PRO A 220 -21.48 -5.00 6.37
CA PRO A 220 -22.34 -5.54 5.32
C PRO A 220 -22.30 -4.66 4.06
N GLY A 221 -21.56 -5.11 3.05
CA GLY A 221 -21.40 -4.38 1.78
C GLY A 221 -19.96 -4.36 1.29
N ASP A 222 -19.00 -4.52 2.20
CA ASP A 222 -17.58 -4.58 1.84
C ASP A 222 -17.29 -5.81 0.98
N THR A 223 -16.50 -5.59 -0.06
CA THR A 223 -16.15 -6.63 -1.02
C THR A 223 -14.88 -7.33 -0.59
N VAL A 224 -14.99 -8.62 -0.27
CA VAL A 224 -13.84 -9.51 -0.10
C VAL A 224 -13.89 -10.57 -1.20
N PRO A 225 -12.75 -10.90 -1.85
CA PRO A 225 -12.73 -11.93 -2.88
C PRO A 225 -13.35 -13.26 -2.40
N PRO A 226 -14.24 -13.90 -3.20
CA PRO A 226 -14.97 -15.09 -2.76
C PRO A 226 -14.08 -16.24 -2.27
N TYR A 227 -12.90 -16.41 -2.86
CA TYR A 227 -11.95 -17.44 -2.45
C TYR A 227 -11.36 -17.18 -1.07
N ALA A 228 -11.13 -15.91 -0.71
CA ALA A 228 -10.59 -15.51 0.58
C ALA A 228 -11.63 -15.69 1.70
N TYR A 229 -12.89 -15.35 1.43
CA TYR A 229 -14.00 -15.47 2.37
C TYR A 229 -14.53 -16.91 2.56
N SER A 230 -14.16 -17.85 1.68
CA SER A 230 -14.63 -19.25 1.71
C SER A 230 -14.00 -20.13 2.79
#